data_AF-A0A835Q3A0-F1
#
_entry.id   AF-A0A835Q3A0-F1
#
_cell.length_a   1.000
_cell.length_b   1.000
_cell.length_c   1.000
_cell.angle_alpha   90.00
_cell.angle_beta   90.00
_cell.angle_gamma   90.00
#
_symmetry.space_group_name_H-M   'P 1'
#
loop_
_entity.id
_entity.type
_entity.pdbx_description
1 polymer ?
#
loop_
_entity_poly.entity_id
_entity_poly.type
_entity_poly.pdbx_seq_one_letter_code
_entity_poly.pdbx_strand_id
1 'polypeptide(L)'
;MDVILSSSFKKHGAEKLTRVWLWAMRVVLVVVFMGWLMMWIMLPTKTYTNKWNAMITKATDSTFLGRQGTRTLVFAFPILFIAVGGCLYLHLLQISGERNSGGFSRRLNAWRRPVLVRGPLGVLSAMEIAFSLQFLALVIWALSVYISVGFSKINSKTAAKDGVKLWQAKLLDSALRLGLVGNICCAFLFFPVTRSSSLLPLIGLTSESSIKYHIWLGHLVMTLFSAHGLCFIVAWASTGQISQMLKWDAIGVSNVAGELALLSGMAMWVMTVPRIRRRMFELFFYSHQLYVLFLFFYLLHVGIAFFCYILPGVYLFLVDRFLRFLQSRQRVKLVSARLLPSESVELNFAKAHR
;
A
#
# COMPACT_ATOMS: atom_id res chain seq x y z
N MET A 1 17.00 -3.09 55.39
CA MET A 1 15.91 -3.80 54.68
C MET A 1 15.03 -2.82 53.89
N ASP A 2 14.74 -1.62 54.42
CA ASP A 2 13.84 -0.64 53.78
C ASP A 2 14.31 -0.05 52.44
N VAL A 3 15.62 0.09 52.22
CA VAL A 3 16.17 0.60 50.94
C VAL A 3 15.95 -0.40 49.79
N ILE A 4 15.96 -1.71 50.09
CA ILE A 4 15.75 -2.78 49.11
C ILE A 4 14.26 -2.94 48.79
N LEU A 5 13.39 -2.78 49.79
CA LEU A 5 11.94 -2.80 49.59
C LEU A 5 11.46 -1.57 48.80
N SER A 6 12.01 -0.38 49.07
CA SER A 6 11.70 0.86 48.34
C SER A 6 12.15 0.80 46.88
N SER A 7 13.32 0.23 46.59
CA SER A 7 13.81 0.08 45.20
C SER A 7 13.02 -0.98 44.42
N SER A 8 12.64 -2.08 45.08
CA SER A 8 11.80 -3.12 44.48
C SER A 8 10.39 -2.62 44.16
N PHE A 9 9.75 -1.87 45.07
CA PHE A 9 8.44 -1.25 44.82
C PHE A 9 8.48 -0.21 43.70
N LYS A 10 9.52 0.63 43.64
CA LYS A 10 9.72 1.59 42.53
C LYS A 10 9.91 0.88 41.19
N LYS A 11 10.65 -0.23 41.16
CA LYS A 11 10.86 -1.04 39.96
C LYS A 11 9.56 -1.71 39.48
N HIS A 12 8.78 -2.29 40.39
CA HIS A 12 7.47 -2.86 40.08
C HIS A 12 6.46 -1.82 39.59
N GLY A 13 6.48 -0.61 40.19
CA GLY A 13 5.66 0.52 39.75
C GLY A 13 6.03 1.00 38.34
N ALA A 14 7.33 1.13 38.05
CA ALA A 14 7.84 1.51 36.73
C ALA A 14 7.52 0.47 35.64
N GLU A 15 7.62 -0.82 35.94
CA GLU A 15 7.25 -1.92 35.04
C GLU A 15 5.73 -1.94 34.76
N LYS A 16 4.90 -1.68 35.78
CA LYS A 16 3.45 -1.55 35.60
C LYS A 16 3.09 -0.33 34.75
N LEU A 17 3.75 0.81 34.97
CA LEU A 17 3.54 2.03 34.18
C LEU A 17 3.95 1.83 32.72
N THR A 18 5.11 1.22 32.47
CA THR A 18 5.60 0.91 31.11
C THR A 18 4.62 0.02 30.34
N ARG A 19 4.04 -0.99 31.01
CA ARG A 19 2.99 -1.85 30.43
C ARG A 19 1.74 -1.09 30.03
N VAL A 20 1.29 -0.16 30.89
CA VAL A 20 0.12 0.69 30.60
C VAL A 20 0.39 1.56 29.38
N TRP A 21 1.59 2.17 29.29
CA TRP A 21 1.99 2.97 28.12
C TRP A 21 2.07 2.15 26.83
N LEU A 22 2.70 0.97 26.85
CA LEU A 22 2.77 0.08 25.69
C LEU A 22 1.37 -0.34 25.21
N TRP A 23 0.48 -0.69 26.14
CA TRP A 23 -0.89 -1.03 25.82
C TRP A 23 -1.65 0.17 25.22
N ALA A 24 -1.53 1.35 25.83
CA ALA A 24 -2.16 2.58 25.34
C ALA A 24 -1.69 2.93 23.93
N MET A 25 -0.37 2.90 23.67
CA MET A 25 0.20 3.12 22.34
C MET A 25 -0.36 2.13 21.32
N ARG A 26 -0.41 0.84 21.68
CA ARG A 26 -0.96 -0.20 20.79
C ARG A 26 -2.43 0.06 20.46
N VAL A 27 -3.25 0.43 21.44
CA VAL A 27 -4.66 0.76 21.23
C VAL A 27 -4.79 1.95 20.29
N VAL A 28 -4.02 3.02 20.51
CA VAL A 28 -4.03 4.21 19.64
C VAL A 28 -3.66 3.84 18.21
N LEU A 29 -2.59 3.08 18.00
CA LEU A 29 -2.16 2.65 16.66
C LEU A 29 -3.24 1.83 15.94
N VAL A 30 -3.91 0.92 16.65
CA VAL A 30 -5.01 0.11 16.09
C VAL A 30 -6.21 0.98 15.75
N VAL A 31 -6.61 1.89 16.64
CA VAL A 31 -7.76 2.80 16.41
C VAL A 31 -7.51 3.69 15.21
N VAL A 32 -6.30 4.27 15.09
CA VAL A 32 -5.93 5.10 13.93
C VAL A 32 -5.97 4.29 12.64
N PHE A 33 -5.47 3.05 12.65
CA PHE A 33 -5.52 2.18 11.47
C PHE A 33 -6.95 1.81 11.07
N MET A 34 -7.81 1.47 12.04
CA MET A 34 -9.22 1.18 11.79
C MET A 34 -9.98 2.39 11.25
N GLY A 35 -9.70 3.59 11.79
CA GLY A 35 -10.23 4.84 11.26
C GLY A 35 -9.78 5.09 9.81
N TRP A 36 -8.51 4.83 9.50
CA TRP A 36 -7.99 4.95 8.14
C TRP A 36 -8.67 3.96 7.17
N LEU A 37 -8.90 2.70 7.57
CA LEU A 37 -9.67 1.73 6.78
C LEU A 37 -11.13 2.16 6.57
N MET A 38 -11.78 2.69 7.60
CA MET A 38 -13.13 3.25 7.50
C MET A 38 -13.21 4.33 6.43
N MET A 39 -12.20 5.20 6.34
CA MET A 39 -12.16 6.24 5.31
C MET A 39 -12.16 5.65 3.90
N TRP A 40 -11.42 4.57 3.64
CA TRP A 40 -11.46 3.88 2.35
C TRP A 40 -12.82 3.23 2.04
N ILE A 41 -13.46 2.63 3.04
CA ILE A 41 -14.80 2.01 2.90
C ILE A 41 -15.86 3.07 2.57
N MET A 42 -15.76 4.24 3.22
CA MET A 42 -16.73 5.33 3.07
C MET A 42 -16.49 6.16 1.81
N LEU A 43 -15.25 6.30 1.35
CA LEU A 43 -14.86 7.10 0.18
C LEU A 43 -15.79 6.96 -1.05
N PRO A 44 -16.19 5.74 -1.50
CA PRO A 44 -17.07 5.57 -2.66
C PRO A 44 -18.54 5.96 -2.42
N THR A 45 -18.96 6.15 -1.17
CA THR A 45 -20.38 6.29 -0.82
C THR A 45 -20.94 7.68 -1.14
N LYS A 46 -22.27 7.77 -1.30
CA LYS A 46 -22.99 9.05 -1.40
C LYS A 46 -22.80 9.90 -0.15
N THR A 47 -22.77 9.27 1.03
CA THR A 47 -22.54 9.94 2.32
C THR A 47 -21.22 10.68 2.32
N TYR A 48 -20.14 10.03 1.87
CA TYR A 48 -18.86 10.69 1.77
C TYR A 48 -18.89 11.83 0.73
N THR A 49 -19.34 11.52 -0.48
CA THR A 49 -19.32 12.48 -1.60
C THR A 49 -20.14 13.74 -1.29
N ASN A 50 -21.33 13.59 -0.72
CA ASN A 50 -22.29 14.69 -0.57
C ASN A 50 -22.17 15.43 0.77
N LYS A 51 -21.74 14.75 1.84
CA LYS A 51 -21.71 15.35 3.19
C LYS A 51 -20.29 15.44 3.74
N TRP A 52 -19.58 14.31 3.84
CA TRP A 52 -18.30 14.30 4.56
C TRP A 52 -17.20 15.03 3.81
N ASN A 53 -17.13 14.90 2.49
CA ASN A 53 -16.09 15.55 1.70
C ASN A 53 -16.11 17.08 1.89
N ALA A 54 -17.28 17.70 1.87
CA ALA A 54 -17.43 19.13 2.11
C ALA A 54 -17.07 19.51 3.55
N MET A 55 -17.56 18.75 4.54
CA MET A 55 -17.27 18.98 5.96
C MET A 55 -15.77 18.86 6.27
N ILE A 56 -15.13 17.78 5.82
CA ILE A 56 -13.71 17.52 6.06
C ILE A 56 -12.86 18.55 5.30
N THR A 57 -13.20 18.87 4.05
CA THR A 57 -12.46 19.89 3.29
C THR A 57 -12.55 21.23 4.00
N LYS A 58 -13.71 21.66 4.49
CA LYS A 58 -13.82 22.89 5.28
C LYS A 58 -12.95 22.88 6.55
N ALA A 59 -12.77 21.73 7.18
CA ALA A 59 -11.96 21.58 8.39
C ALA A 59 -10.44 21.45 8.12
N THR A 60 -10.05 21.11 6.89
CA THR A 60 -8.65 20.78 6.53
C THR A 60 -8.06 21.72 5.48
N ASP A 61 -8.89 22.52 4.82
CA ASP A 61 -8.47 23.59 3.94
C ASP A 61 -7.87 24.70 4.81
N SER A 62 -6.56 24.85 4.68
CA SER A 62 -5.75 25.79 5.44
C SER A 62 -4.79 26.48 4.48
N THR A 63 -4.33 27.68 4.84
CA THR A 63 -3.36 28.43 4.04
C THR A 63 -2.06 27.64 3.79
N PHE A 64 -1.68 26.75 4.71
CA PHE A 64 -0.48 25.94 4.60
C PHE A 64 -0.64 24.70 3.70
N LEU A 65 -1.73 23.93 3.88
CA LEU A 65 -1.92 22.67 3.15
C LEU A 65 -2.75 22.80 1.87
N GLY A 66 -3.52 23.88 1.73
CA GLY A 66 -4.37 24.17 0.58
C GLY A 66 -5.20 22.97 0.10
N ARG A 67 -5.29 22.83 -1.23
CA ARG A 67 -6.17 21.85 -1.92
C ARG A 67 -5.80 20.38 -1.68
N GLN A 68 -4.60 20.10 -1.16
CA GLN A 68 -4.15 18.76 -0.78
C GLN A 68 -4.34 18.43 0.71
N GLY A 69 -4.79 19.38 1.53
CA GLY A 69 -4.94 19.22 2.98
C GLY A 69 -5.78 18.03 3.40
N THR A 70 -7.00 17.91 2.85
CA THR A 70 -7.90 16.77 3.10
C THR A 70 -7.19 15.43 2.89
N ARG A 71 -6.56 15.25 1.73
CA ARG A 71 -5.97 13.96 1.36
C ARG A 71 -4.70 13.67 2.14
N THR A 72 -3.90 14.70 2.42
CA THR A 72 -2.69 14.58 3.24
C THR A 72 -3.04 14.18 4.67
N LEU A 73 -3.98 14.86 5.31
CA LEU A 73 -4.33 14.61 6.72
C LEU A 73 -5.14 13.33 6.91
N VAL A 74 -5.99 12.96 5.96
CA VAL A 74 -6.86 11.78 6.09
C VAL A 74 -6.16 10.50 5.63
N PHE A 75 -5.33 10.55 4.59
CA PHE A 75 -4.78 9.34 3.98
C PHE A 75 -3.27 9.18 4.18
N ALA A 76 -2.49 10.26 4.12
CA ALA A 76 -1.04 10.18 4.28
C ALA A 76 -0.61 10.18 5.75
N PHE A 77 -1.08 11.16 6.53
CA PHE A 77 -0.67 11.37 7.91
C PHE A 77 -0.91 10.16 8.83
N PRO A 78 -2.06 9.45 8.79
CA PRO A 78 -2.30 8.33 9.70
C PRO A 78 -1.30 7.19 9.52
N ILE A 79 -0.90 6.90 8.28
CA ILE A 79 0.08 5.84 8.01
C ILE A 79 1.48 6.25 8.46
N LEU A 80 1.88 7.50 8.22
CA LEU A 80 3.16 8.02 8.71
C LEU A 80 3.20 8.05 10.24
N PHE A 81 2.12 8.46 10.88
CA PHE A 81 1.96 8.41 12.33
C PHE A 81 2.08 6.98 12.86
N ILE A 82 1.42 6.01 12.22
CA ILE A 82 1.54 4.60 12.60
C ILE A 82 2.96 4.08 12.42
N ALA A 83 3.66 4.48 11.35
CA ALA A 83 5.03 4.04 11.11
C ALA A 83 6.00 4.57 12.20
N VAL A 84 5.91 5.86 12.53
CA VAL A 84 6.75 6.49 13.57
C VAL A 84 6.38 5.97 14.96
N GLY A 85 5.09 6.01 15.33
CA GLY A 85 4.61 5.50 16.61
C GLY A 85 4.86 4.01 16.78
N GLY A 86 4.80 3.25 15.68
CA GLY A 86 5.15 1.85 15.62
C GLY A 86 6.63 1.57 15.87
N CYS A 87 7.52 2.41 15.31
CA CYS A 87 8.95 2.31 15.58
C CYS A 87 9.23 2.55 17.07
N LEU A 88 8.64 3.61 17.65
CA LEU A 88 8.76 3.90 19.08
C LEU A 88 8.22 2.75 19.94
N TYR A 89 7.04 2.22 19.60
CA TYR A 89 6.42 1.10 20.31
C TYR A 89 7.33 -0.14 20.31
N LEU A 90 7.86 -0.53 19.14
CA LEU A 90 8.74 -1.69 19.02
C LEU A 90 10.06 -1.49 19.78
N HIS A 91 10.60 -0.27 19.77
CA HIS A 91 11.80 0.07 20.51
C HIS A 91 11.58 -0.02 22.03
N LEU A 92 10.48 0.55 22.53
CA LEU A 92 10.12 0.48 23.96
C LEU A 92 9.83 -0.95 24.40
N LEU A 93 9.19 -1.76 23.55
CA LEU A 93 8.95 -3.18 23.80
C LEU A 93 10.26 -3.98 23.90
N GLN A 94 11.26 -3.65 23.08
CA GLN A 94 12.57 -4.27 23.14
C GLN A 94 13.31 -3.90 24.43
N ILE A 95 13.24 -2.62 24.84
CA ILE A 95 13.88 -2.12 26.07
C ILE A 95 13.21 -2.71 27.33
N SER A 96 11.88 -2.85 27.33
CA SER A 96 11.15 -3.35 28.50
C SER A 96 11.42 -4.83 28.80
N GLY A 97 12.14 -5.55 27.92
CA GLY A 97 12.41 -6.99 28.08
C GLY A 97 11.14 -7.84 27.99
N GLU A 98 10.00 -7.24 27.64
CA GLU A 98 8.73 -7.94 27.49
C GLU A 98 8.74 -8.77 26.22
N ARG A 99 9.24 -10.00 26.32
CA ARG A 99 8.90 -11.05 25.36
C ARG A 99 7.38 -11.23 25.41
N ASN A 100 6.70 -10.78 24.35
CA ASN A 100 5.28 -10.90 24.02
C ASN A 100 4.56 -12.13 24.66
N SER A 101 4.30 -12.08 25.98
CA SER A 101 3.88 -13.24 26.80
C SER A 101 2.42 -13.19 27.24
N GLY A 102 1.63 -12.27 26.69
CA GLY A 102 0.19 -12.20 26.93
C GLY A 102 -0.59 -13.28 26.16
N GLY A 103 -1.67 -13.82 26.73
CA GLY A 103 -2.51 -14.87 26.11
C GLY A 103 -3.04 -14.55 24.69
N PHE A 104 -3.04 -13.28 24.27
CA PHE A 104 -3.33 -12.85 22.90
C PHE A 104 -2.23 -13.24 21.90
N SER A 105 -0.94 -13.25 22.29
CA SER A 105 0.15 -13.74 21.46
C SER A 105 0.02 -15.24 21.19
N ARG A 106 -0.51 -16.00 22.16
CA ARG A 106 -0.81 -17.43 22.03
C ARG A 106 -1.95 -17.69 21.03
N ARG A 107 -3.02 -16.86 21.04
CA ARG A 107 -4.12 -16.91 20.03
C ARG A 107 -3.67 -16.47 18.63
N LEU A 108 -2.89 -15.39 18.52
CA LEU A 108 -2.29 -14.97 17.24
C LEU A 108 -1.35 -16.04 16.68
N ASN A 109 -0.56 -16.71 17.53
CA ASN A 109 0.31 -17.81 17.12
C ASN A 109 -0.47 -19.02 16.56
N ALA A 110 -1.70 -19.27 17.03
CA ALA A 110 -2.57 -20.29 16.42
C ALA A 110 -3.02 -19.89 15.00
N TRP A 111 -3.31 -18.61 14.77
CA TRP A 111 -3.70 -18.05 13.46
C TRP A 111 -2.52 -17.85 12.50
N ARG A 112 -1.29 -17.80 13.02
CA ARG A 112 -0.04 -17.79 12.25
C ARG A 112 0.37 -19.18 11.79
N ARG A 113 -0.30 -20.24 12.25
CA ARG A 113 -0.01 -21.60 11.78
C ARG A 113 -0.28 -21.67 10.27
N PRO A 114 0.59 -22.35 9.52
CA PRO A 114 0.40 -22.53 8.09
C PRO A 114 -0.86 -23.36 7.86
N VAL A 115 -1.85 -22.78 7.18
CA VAL A 115 -3.12 -23.47 6.86
C VAL A 115 -3.04 -24.09 5.47
N LEU A 116 -2.35 -23.42 4.55
CA LEU A 116 -2.20 -23.90 3.18
C LEU A 116 -0.70 -24.05 2.84
N VAL A 117 -0.29 -25.29 2.62
CA VAL A 117 1.02 -25.66 2.08
C VAL A 117 0.76 -26.30 0.71
N ARG A 118 0.42 -25.50 -0.30
CA ARG A 118 0.24 -26.01 -1.67
C ARG A 118 0.78 -25.05 -2.73
N GLY A 119 1.72 -25.56 -3.54
CA GLY A 119 2.06 -25.04 -4.86
C GLY A 119 2.66 -23.62 -4.90
N PRO A 120 2.60 -22.92 -6.07
CA PRO A 120 3.33 -21.68 -6.37
C PRO A 120 2.97 -20.47 -5.47
N LEU A 121 1.98 -20.63 -4.59
CA LEU A 121 1.52 -19.64 -3.61
C LEU A 121 2.33 -19.69 -2.30
N GLY A 122 3.16 -20.71 -2.11
CA GLY A 122 3.98 -20.93 -0.92
C GLY A 122 3.14 -21.13 0.35
N VAL A 123 3.79 -21.07 1.50
CA VAL A 123 3.14 -21.24 2.82
C VAL A 123 2.29 -20.00 3.14
N LEU A 124 0.98 -20.19 3.38
CA LEU A 124 0.03 -19.13 3.77
C LEU A 124 -0.58 -19.46 5.15
N SER A 125 -0.60 -18.47 6.03
CA SER A 125 -1.28 -18.54 7.34
C SER A 125 -2.76 -18.15 7.24
N ALA A 126 -3.58 -18.54 8.23
CA ALA A 126 -4.99 -18.14 8.29
C ALA A 126 -5.16 -16.61 8.30
N MET A 127 -4.28 -15.92 9.01
CA MET A 127 -4.28 -14.46 9.10
C MET A 127 -4.05 -13.79 7.74
N GLU A 128 -3.12 -14.33 6.96
CA GLU A 128 -2.79 -13.85 5.62
C GLU A 128 -3.94 -14.03 4.63
N ILE A 129 -4.66 -15.15 4.73
CA ILE A 129 -5.88 -15.41 3.94
C ILE A 129 -6.97 -14.41 4.35
N ALA A 130 -7.20 -14.22 5.64
CA ALA A 130 -8.22 -13.28 6.14
C ALA A 130 -7.97 -11.84 5.65
N PHE A 131 -6.72 -11.36 5.75
CA PHE A 131 -6.35 -10.03 5.24
C PHE A 131 -6.54 -9.91 3.72
N SER A 132 -6.14 -10.95 2.97
CA SER A 132 -6.30 -10.97 1.51
C SER A 132 -7.77 -10.93 1.10
N LEU A 133 -8.63 -11.71 1.78
CA LEU A 133 -10.08 -11.72 1.55
C LEU A 133 -10.73 -10.39 1.93
N GLN A 134 -10.36 -9.80 3.07
CA GLN A 134 -10.86 -8.50 3.49
C GLN A 134 -10.47 -7.40 2.48
N PHE A 135 -9.24 -7.44 1.97
CA PHE A 135 -8.80 -6.49 0.97
C PHE A 135 -9.55 -6.66 -0.35
N LEU A 136 -9.75 -7.91 -0.81
CA LEU A 136 -10.56 -8.19 -1.99
C LEU A 136 -12.01 -7.71 -1.83
N ALA A 137 -12.59 -7.92 -0.64
CA ALA A 137 -13.93 -7.41 -0.31
C ALA A 137 -13.98 -5.88 -0.37
N LEU A 138 -12.95 -5.17 0.11
CA LEU A 138 -12.85 -3.70 0.00
C LEU A 138 -12.83 -3.25 -1.46
N VAL A 139 -12.07 -3.94 -2.33
CA VAL A 139 -11.98 -3.61 -3.75
C VAL A 139 -13.31 -3.84 -4.46
N ILE A 140 -13.96 -4.98 -4.23
CA ILE A 140 -15.28 -5.31 -4.80
C ILE A 140 -16.34 -4.33 -4.30
N TRP A 141 -16.34 -4.02 -3.01
CA TRP A 141 -17.22 -3.02 -2.40
C TRP A 141 -17.04 -1.65 -3.06
N ALA A 142 -15.79 -1.17 -3.13
CA ALA A 142 -15.48 0.12 -3.71
C ALA A 142 -15.92 0.20 -5.17
N LEU A 143 -15.61 -0.82 -5.97
CA LEU A 143 -15.99 -0.87 -7.38
C LEU A 143 -17.52 -0.86 -7.54
N SER A 144 -18.22 -1.72 -6.79
CA SER A 144 -19.68 -1.83 -6.83
C SER A 144 -20.35 -0.51 -6.47
N VAL A 145 -19.96 0.10 -5.34
CA VAL A 145 -20.56 1.35 -4.87
C VAL A 145 -20.22 2.50 -5.81
N TYR A 146 -18.98 2.63 -6.27
CA TYR A 146 -18.61 3.67 -7.22
C TYR A 146 -19.43 3.60 -8.51
N ILE A 147 -19.60 2.41 -9.08
CA ILE A 147 -20.41 2.19 -10.29
C ILE A 147 -21.88 2.51 -10.01
N SER A 148 -22.46 1.96 -8.94
CA SER A 148 -23.88 2.21 -8.60
C SER A 148 -24.16 3.70 -8.36
N VAL A 149 -23.27 4.39 -7.65
CA VAL A 149 -23.42 5.84 -7.40
C VAL A 149 -23.22 6.65 -8.68
N GLY A 150 -22.22 6.33 -9.48
CA GLY A 150 -21.96 6.99 -10.76
C GLY A 150 -23.13 6.83 -11.73
N PHE A 151 -23.61 5.61 -11.95
CA PHE A 151 -24.71 5.32 -12.87
C PHE A 151 -26.03 5.94 -12.41
N SER A 152 -26.24 6.10 -11.10
CA SER A 152 -27.45 6.80 -10.60
C SER A 152 -27.53 8.27 -11.03
N LYS A 153 -26.42 8.87 -11.49
CA LYS A 153 -26.38 10.25 -12.01
C LYS A 153 -26.51 10.32 -13.54
N ILE A 154 -26.44 9.18 -14.24
CA ILE A 154 -26.41 9.13 -15.70
C ILE A 154 -27.73 8.60 -16.23
N ASN A 155 -28.44 9.43 -16.99
CA ASN A 155 -29.65 9.06 -17.71
C ASN A 155 -29.58 9.54 -19.18
N SER A 156 -30.57 9.17 -20.00
CA SER A 156 -30.59 9.55 -21.41
C SER A 156 -30.59 11.06 -21.64
N LYS A 157 -31.18 11.85 -20.73
CA LYS A 157 -31.22 13.32 -20.83
C LYS A 157 -29.84 13.93 -20.58
N THR A 158 -29.13 13.48 -19.54
CA THR A 158 -27.78 13.94 -19.24
C THR A 158 -26.80 13.53 -20.33
N ALA A 159 -26.90 12.29 -20.85
CA ALA A 159 -26.05 11.83 -21.94
C ALA A 159 -26.28 12.63 -23.23
N ALA A 160 -27.55 12.91 -23.58
CA ALA A 160 -27.89 13.74 -24.73
C ALA A 160 -27.39 15.19 -24.59
N LYS A 161 -27.40 15.75 -23.36
CA LYS A 161 -26.83 17.08 -23.09
C LYS A 161 -25.34 17.15 -23.40
N ASP A 162 -24.60 16.08 -23.13
CA ASP A 162 -23.17 15.98 -23.41
C ASP A 162 -22.88 15.51 -24.84
N GLY A 163 -23.91 15.35 -25.69
CA GLY A 163 -23.78 14.92 -27.08
C GLY A 163 -23.34 13.46 -27.25
N VAL A 164 -23.47 12.61 -26.22
CA VAL A 164 -23.00 11.22 -26.22
C VAL A 164 -24.14 10.22 -26.01
N LYS A 165 -23.95 9.00 -26.49
CA LYS A 165 -24.88 7.90 -26.23
C LYS A 165 -24.81 7.46 -24.77
N LEU A 166 -25.92 6.93 -24.23
CA LEU A 166 -26.00 6.48 -22.84
C LEU A 166 -24.89 5.48 -22.46
N TRP A 167 -24.57 4.53 -23.34
CA TRP A 167 -23.52 3.55 -23.09
C TRP A 167 -22.11 4.17 -23.07
N GLN A 168 -21.87 5.22 -23.85
CA GLN A 168 -20.59 5.95 -23.88
C GLN A 168 -20.39 6.71 -22.57
N ALA A 169 -21.43 7.40 -22.08
CA ALA A 169 -21.40 8.07 -20.78
C ALA A 169 -21.15 7.08 -19.63
N LYS A 170 -21.83 5.92 -19.64
CA LYS A 170 -21.61 4.85 -18.66
C LYS A 170 -20.19 4.28 -18.73
N LEU A 171 -19.62 4.12 -19.92
CA LEU A 171 -18.26 3.62 -20.11
C LEU A 171 -17.23 4.62 -19.57
N LEU A 172 -17.39 5.91 -19.84
CA LEU A 172 -16.52 6.97 -19.32
C LEU A 172 -16.56 7.05 -17.79
N ASP A 173 -17.75 6.98 -17.17
CA ASP A 173 -17.85 6.94 -15.71
C ASP A 173 -17.19 5.68 -15.14
N SER A 174 -17.45 4.52 -15.73
CA SER A 174 -16.82 3.24 -15.34
C SER A 174 -15.30 3.31 -15.43
N ALA A 175 -14.77 3.89 -16.51
CA ALA A 175 -13.34 4.10 -16.71
C ALA A 175 -12.76 4.93 -15.56
N LEU A 176 -13.39 6.05 -15.20
CA LEU A 176 -12.97 6.87 -14.06
C LEU A 176 -13.01 6.09 -12.74
N ARG A 177 -14.08 5.29 -12.50
CA ARG A 177 -14.20 4.48 -11.28
C ARG A 177 -13.11 3.42 -11.16
N LEU A 178 -12.72 2.78 -12.27
CA LEU A 178 -11.61 1.83 -12.29
C LEU A 178 -10.29 2.48 -11.85
N GLY A 179 -10.02 3.71 -12.32
CA GLY A 179 -8.84 4.48 -11.87
C GLY A 179 -8.88 4.82 -10.37
N LEU A 180 -10.05 5.22 -9.85
CA LEU A 180 -10.22 5.49 -8.41
C LEU A 180 -10.02 4.25 -7.54
N VAL A 181 -10.54 3.09 -7.96
CA VAL A 181 -10.32 1.81 -7.25
C VAL A 181 -8.87 1.36 -7.37
N GLY A 182 -8.25 1.57 -8.54
CA GLY A 182 -6.83 1.35 -8.76
C GLY A 182 -5.95 2.16 -7.80
N ASN A 183 -6.34 3.39 -7.47
CA ASN A 183 -5.64 4.20 -6.46
C ASN A 183 -5.70 3.58 -5.06
N ILE A 184 -6.82 2.95 -4.68
CA ILE A 184 -6.91 2.19 -3.42
C ILE A 184 -5.87 1.08 -3.45
N CYS A 185 -5.80 0.31 -4.54
CA CYS A 185 -4.84 -0.78 -4.67
C CYS A 185 -3.39 -0.28 -4.65
N CYS A 186 -3.12 0.83 -5.33
CA CYS A 186 -1.79 1.44 -5.40
C CYS A 186 -1.34 2.00 -4.03
N ALA A 187 -2.26 2.50 -3.21
CA ALA A 187 -1.95 2.99 -1.86
C ALA A 187 -1.37 1.89 -0.95
N PHE A 188 -1.79 0.64 -1.14
CA PHE A 188 -1.28 -0.50 -0.39
C PHE A 188 -0.07 -1.18 -1.07
N LEU A 189 0.18 -0.92 -2.35
CA LEU A 189 1.18 -1.62 -3.18
C LEU A 189 2.60 -1.60 -2.60
N PHE A 190 2.98 -0.50 -1.95
CA PHE A 190 4.32 -0.28 -1.43
C PHE A 190 4.55 -0.82 -0.02
N PHE A 191 3.50 -1.02 0.79
CA PHE A 191 3.67 -1.52 2.17
C PHE A 191 4.36 -2.88 2.26
N PRO A 192 4.08 -3.88 1.40
CA PRO A 192 4.71 -5.18 1.52
C PRO A 192 6.19 -5.20 1.13
N VAL A 193 6.68 -4.17 0.42
CA VAL A 193 8.09 -4.04 0.01
C VAL A 193 8.93 -3.17 0.95
N THR A 194 8.32 -2.58 1.99
CA THR A 194 9.03 -1.85 3.05
C THR A 194 9.61 -2.83 4.08
N ARG A 195 10.69 -3.54 3.74
CA ARG A 195 11.18 -4.71 4.50
C ARG A 195 11.67 -4.37 5.90
N SER A 196 12.24 -3.17 6.11
CA SER A 196 12.73 -2.71 7.42
C SER A 196 11.76 -1.74 8.12
N SER A 197 10.55 -1.55 7.58
CA SER A 197 9.52 -0.71 8.20
C SER A 197 8.89 -1.39 9.41
N SER A 198 8.47 -0.59 10.39
CA SER A 198 7.72 -1.01 11.58
C SER A 198 6.33 -1.54 11.24
N LEU A 199 5.77 -1.21 10.07
CA LEU A 199 4.41 -1.61 9.70
C LEU A 199 4.20 -3.14 9.68
N LEU A 200 5.13 -3.89 9.08
CA LEU A 200 5.00 -5.35 8.95
C LEU A 200 5.14 -6.07 10.31
N PRO A 201 6.13 -5.74 11.16
CA PRO A 201 6.24 -6.33 12.50
C PRO A 201 5.06 -6.03 13.43
N LEU A 202 4.41 -4.86 13.31
CA LEU A 202 3.24 -4.50 14.14
C LEU A 202 2.06 -5.46 13.94
N ILE A 203 1.84 -5.88 12.69
CA ILE A 203 0.82 -6.87 12.32
C ILE A 203 1.35 -8.31 12.41
N GLY A 204 2.66 -8.47 12.61
CA GLY A 204 3.30 -9.77 12.77
C GLY A 204 3.60 -10.52 11.48
N LEU A 205 3.73 -9.79 10.37
CA LEU A 205 4.15 -10.34 9.09
C LEU A 205 5.67 -10.19 8.91
N THR A 206 6.29 -11.13 8.21
CA THR A 206 7.68 -11.03 7.79
C THR A 206 7.78 -10.36 6.44
N SER A 207 8.93 -9.73 6.17
CA SER A 207 9.20 -9.11 4.87
C SER A 207 9.23 -10.15 3.74
N GLU A 208 9.65 -11.37 4.01
CA GLU A 208 9.69 -12.49 3.06
C GLU A 208 8.30 -12.98 2.65
N SER A 209 7.38 -13.14 3.61
CA SER A 209 6.00 -13.54 3.29
C SER A 209 5.25 -12.41 2.56
N SER A 210 5.63 -11.16 2.83
CA SER A 210 4.96 -9.97 2.32
C SER A 210 5.13 -9.74 0.81
N ILE A 211 6.20 -10.25 0.20
CA ILE A 211 6.45 -10.10 -1.25
C ILE A 211 5.28 -10.66 -2.08
N LYS A 212 4.61 -11.71 -1.60
CA LYS A 212 3.44 -12.29 -2.26
C LYS A 212 2.34 -11.24 -2.40
N TYR A 213 2.04 -10.46 -1.36
CA TYR A 213 1.02 -9.41 -1.44
C TYR A 213 1.40 -8.30 -2.43
N HIS A 214 2.69 -7.94 -2.51
CA HIS A 214 3.13 -6.99 -3.54
C HIS A 214 2.86 -7.51 -4.95
N ILE A 215 3.11 -8.80 -5.22
CA ILE A 215 2.82 -9.42 -6.52
C ILE A 215 1.31 -9.36 -6.80
N TRP A 216 0.48 -9.78 -5.85
CA TRP A 216 -0.99 -9.77 -6.00
C TRP A 216 -1.54 -8.35 -6.21
N LEU A 217 -1.11 -7.38 -5.39
CA LEU A 217 -1.47 -5.97 -5.54
C LEU A 217 -0.98 -5.40 -6.86
N GLY A 218 0.22 -5.77 -7.31
CA GLY A 218 0.78 -5.39 -8.59
C GLY A 218 -0.11 -5.84 -9.75
N HIS A 219 -0.54 -7.11 -9.77
CA HIS A 219 -1.49 -7.60 -10.77
C HIS A 219 -2.80 -6.83 -10.73
N LEU A 220 -3.33 -6.55 -9.53
CA LEU A 220 -4.60 -5.85 -9.38
C LEU A 220 -4.52 -4.40 -9.88
N VAL A 221 -3.48 -3.67 -9.47
CA VAL A 221 -3.21 -2.29 -9.91
C VAL A 221 -3.07 -2.24 -11.43
N MET A 222 -2.24 -3.12 -12.01
CA MET A 222 -2.01 -3.12 -13.45
C MET A 222 -3.25 -3.51 -14.25
N THR A 223 -4.06 -4.44 -13.74
CA THR A 223 -5.33 -4.82 -14.38
C THR A 223 -6.32 -3.65 -14.35
N LEU A 224 -6.51 -3.00 -13.20
CA LEU A 224 -7.45 -1.89 -13.06
C LEU A 224 -7.01 -0.66 -13.86
N PHE A 225 -5.72 -0.31 -13.85
CA PHE A 225 -5.21 0.82 -14.63
C PHE A 225 -5.21 0.56 -16.14
N SER A 226 -4.93 -0.67 -16.57
CA SER A 226 -5.08 -1.04 -17.99
C SER A 226 -6.53 -0.98 -18.44
N ALA A 227 -7.46 -1.50 -17.63
CA ALA A 227 -8.89 -1.42 -17.91
C ALA A 227 -9.39 0.04 -17.93
N HIS A 228 -8.94 0.87 -16.99
CA HIS A 228 -9.19 2.32 -16.96
C HIS A 228 -8.76 2.99 -18.27
N GLY A 229 -7.51 2.80 -18.70
CA GLY A 229 -6.99 3.37 -19.95
C GLY A 229 -7.75 2.86 -21.18
N LEU A 230 -7.95 1.54 -21.26
CA LEU A 230 -8.65 0.92 -22.40
C LEU A 230 -10.10 1.41 -22.54
N CYS A 231 -10.84 1.54 -21.44
CA CYS A 231 -12.21 2.06 -21.47
C CYS A 231 -12.25 3.52 -21.96
N PHE A 232 -11.30 4.37 -21.57
CA PHE A 232 -11.20 5.73 -22.11
C PHE A 232 -10.88 5.75 -23.61
N ILE A 233 -9.92 4.95 -24.06
CA ILE A 233 -9.56 4.83 -25.48
C ILE A 233 -10.77 4.40 -26.31
N VAL A 234 -11.49 3.35 -25.89
CA VAL A 234 -12.70 2.87 -26.58
C VAL A 234 -13.79 3.95 -26.60
N ALA A 235 -14.02 4.65 -25.48
CA ALA A 235 -15.01 5.71 -25.42
C ALA A 235 -14.66 6.90 -26.35
N TRP A 236 -13.42 7.35 -26.35
CA TRP A 236 -12.95 8.44 -27.21
C TRP A 236 -12.94 8.06 -28.69
N ALA A 237 -12.51 6.85 -29.03
CA ALA A 237 -12.62 6.33 -30.40
C ALA A 237 -14.07 6.32 -30.89
N SER A 238 -15.00 5.85 -30.05
CA SER A 238 -16.43 5.77 -30.41
C SER A 238 -17.14 7.12 -30.53
N THR A 239 -16.57 8.19 -29.97
CA THR A 239 -17.12 9.55 -30.00
C THR A 239 -16.37 10.45 -30.99
N GLY A 240 -15.36 9.92 -31.70
CA GLY A 240 -14.52 10.71 -32.60
C GLY A 240 -13.56 11.68 -31.89
N GLN A 241 -13.36 11.53 -30.57
CA GLN A 241 -12.54 12.40 -29.72
C GLN A 241 -11.19 11.79 -29.36
N ILE A 242 -10.61 10.98 -30.25
CA ILE A 242 -9.34 10.27 -29.97
C ILE A 242 -8.17 11.23 -29.67
N SER A 243 -8.25 12.48 -30.14
CA SER A 243 -7.29 13.54 -29.83
C SER A 243 -7.16 13.83 -28.33
N GLN A 244 -8.14 13.44 -27.50
CA GLN A 244 -8.05 13.54 -26.04
C GLN A 244 -6.86 12.75 -25.47
N MET A 245 -6.42 11.68 -26.12
CA MET A 245 -5.22 10.92 -25.74
C MET A 245 -3.97 11.81 -25.70
N LEU A 246 -3.88 12.76 -26.65
CA LEU A 246 -2.73 13.64 -26.81
C LEU A 246 -2.77 14.87 -25.89
N LYS A 247 -3.78 14.97 -25.00
CA LYS A 247 -3.96 16.13 -24.15
C LYS A 247 -2.96 16.13 -22.99
N TRP A 248 -2.20 17.22 -22.89
CA TRP A 248 -1.32 17.52 -21.76
C TRP A 248 -1.80 18.79 -21.06
N ASP A 249 -2.65 18.63 -20.04
CA ASP A 249 -3.15 19.76 -19.24
C ASP A 249 -2.14 20.17 -18.15
N ALA A 250 -1.92 21.47 -17.98
CA ALA A 250 -1.08 22.01 -16.90
C ALA A 250 -1.74 21.91 -15.52
N ILE A 251 -3.07 21.87 -15.47
CA ILE A 251 -3.88 21.80 -14.25
C ILE A 251 -4.91 20.69 -14.40
N GLY A 252 -4.95 19.77 -13.45
CA GLY A 252 -5.91 18.67 -13.44
C GLY A 252 -5.29 17.37 -13.96
N VAL A 253 -5.97 16.73 -14.91
CA VAL A 253 -5.60 15.40 -15.40
C VAL A 253 -4.89 15.51 -16.74
N SER A 254 -3.63 15.07 -16.81
CA SER A 254 -2.85 15.02 -18.06
C SER A 254 -2.88 13.61 -18.65
N ASN A 255 -3.53 13.43 -19.79
CA ASN A 255 -3.76 12.10 -20.38
C ASN A 255 -2.48 11.47 -20.90
N VAL A 256 -1.64 12.23 -21.60
CA VAL A 256 -0.34 11.75 -22.08
C VAL A 256 0.56 11.30 -20.92
N ALA A 257 0.55 12.03 -19.80
CA ALA A 257 1.26 11.58 -18.61
C ALA A 257 0.69 10.25 -18.08
N GLY A 258 -0.63 10.07 -18.10
CA GLY A 258 -1.28 8.81 -17.75
C GLY A 258 -0.86 7.65 -18.66
N GLU A 259 -0.77 7.90 -19.96
CA GLU A 259 -0.31 6.91 -20.95
C GLU A 259 1.15 6.52 -20.72
N LEU A 260 2.04 7.49 -20.50
CA LEU A 260 3.46 7.22 -20.20
C LEU A 260 3.64 6.46 -18.87
N ALA A 261 2.82 6.78 -17.86
CA ALA A 261 2.78 6.04 -16.61
C ALA A 261 2.33 4.59 -16.87
N LEU A 262 1.24 4.40 -17.60
CA LEU A 262 0.71 3.06 -17.90
C LEU A 262 1.70 2.24 -18.75
N LEU A 263 2.34 2.82 -19.76
CA LEU A 263 3.36 2.15 -20.57
C LEU A 263 4.54 1.69 -19.72
N SER A 264 5.04 2.55 -18.83
CA SER A 264 6.10 2.19 -17.86
C SER A 264 5.63 1.05 -16.95
N GLY A 265 4.39 1.12 -16.45
CA GLY A 265 3.75 0.07 -15.66
C GLY A 265 3.64 -1.26 -16.40
N MET A 266 3.20 -1.23 -17.66
CA MET A 266 3.03 -2.43 -18.50
C MET A 266 4.38 -3.08 -18.80
N ALA A 267 5.42 -2.29 -19.09
CA ALA A 267 6.77 -2.79 -19.29
C ALA A 267 7.27 -3.52 -18.04
N MET A 268 7.11 -2.93 -16.85
CA MET A 268 7.43 -3.60 -15.59
C MET A 268 6.62 -4.90 -15.43
N TRP A 269 5.32 -4.83 -15.69
CA TRP A 269 4.39 -5.93 -15.44
C TRP A 269 4.68 -7.15 -16.30
N VAL A 270 4.91 -6.96 -17.60
CA VAL A 270 5.29 -8.03 -18.52
C VAL A 270 6.58 -8.71 -18.06
N MET A 271 7.57 -7.94 -17.63
CA MET A 271 8.84 -8.49 -17.17
C MET A 271 8.73 -9.27 -15.84
N THR A 272 7.64 -9.11 -15.09
CA THR A 272 7.39 -9.90 -13.88
C THR A 272 6.88 -11.32 -14.15
N VAL A 273 6.48 -11.65 -15.38
CA VAL A 273 5.96 -12.97 -15.75
C VAL A 273 6.97 -14.05 -15.37
N PRO A 274 6.57 -15.13 -14.65
CA PRO A 274 7.52 -16.10 -14.08
C PRO A 274 8.49 -16.71 -15.09
N ARG A 275 8.05 -16.94 -16.34
CA ARG A 275 8.92 -17.47 -17.41
C ARG A 275 10.03 -16.48 -17.79
N ILE A 276 9.70 -15.20 -17.92
CA ILE A 276 10.65 -14.14 -18.26
C ILE A 276 11.59 -13.90 -17.08
N ARG A 277 11.04 -13.65 -15.88
CA ARG A 277 11.82 -13.37 -14.67
C ARG A 277 12.83 -14.48 -14.31
N ARG A 278 12.46 -15.75 -14.49
CA ARG A 278 13.34 -16.89 -14.18
C ARG A 278 14.45 -17.08 -15.21
N ARG A 279 14.21 -16.73 -16.48
CA ARG A 279 15.20 -16.88 -17.57
C ARG A 279 16.08 -15.64 -17.73
N MET A 280 15.54 -14.46 -17.48
CA MET A 280 16.16 -13.16 -17.71
C MET A 280 16.02 -12.27 -16.47
N PHE A 281 16.67 -12.68 -15.37
CA PHE A 281 16.53 -11.99 -14.09
C PHE A 281 17.02 -10.54 -14.14
N GLU A 282 18.13 -10.26 -14.83
CA GLU A 282 18.66 -8.90 -14.97
C GLU A 282 17.68 -7.97 -15.68
N LEU A 283 17.08 -8.43 -16.79
CA LEU A 283 16.08 -7.66 -17.52
C LEU A 283 14.87 -7.35 -16.64
N PHE A 284 14.37 -8.34 -15.88
CA PHE A 284 13.34 -8.10 -14.88
C PHE A 284 13.79 -7.04 -13.86
N PHE A 285 14.98 -7.20 -13.28
CA PHE A 285 15.47 -6.34 -12.21
C PHE A 285 15.63 -4.87 -12.64
N TYR A 286 16.22 -4.64 -13.82
CA TYR A 286 16.43 -3.30 -14.36
C TYR A 286 15.13 -2.68 -14.89
N SER A 287 14.29 -3.44 -15.59
CA SER A 287 12.99 -2.94 -16.05
C SER A 287 12.08 -2.58 -14.87
N HIS A 288 12.15 -3.30 -13.74
CA HIS A 288 11.37 -2.96 -12.57
C HIS A 288 11.75 -1.58 -11.97
N GLN A 289 12.93 -1.02 -12.28
CA GLN A 289 13.29 0.34 -11.87
C GLN A 289 12.47 1.43 -12.59
N LEU A 290 11.76 1.08 -13.68
CA LEU A 290 10.81 1.97 -14.36
C LEU A 290 9.66 2.42 -13.43
N TYR A 291 9.56 1.87 -12.21
CA TYR A 291 8.64 2.36 -11.19
C TYR A 291 8.86 3.85 -10.90
N VAL A 292 10.09 4.36 -11.07
CA VAL A 292 10.40 5.80 -10.92
C VAL A 292 9.66 6.62 -11.98
N LEU A 293 9.70 6.17 -13.25
CA LEU A 293 8.97 6.81 -14.33
C LEU A 293 7.45 6.68 -14.13
N PHE A 294 6.99 5.49 -13.72
CA PHE A 294 5.59 5.26 -13.37
C PHE A 294 5.11 6.27 -12.31
N LEU A 295 5.84 6.43 -11.20
CA LEU A 295 5.47 7.36 -10.13
C LEU A 295 5.52 8.82 -10.57
N PHE A 296 6.54 9.21 -11.34
CA PHE A 296 6.70 10.57 -11.85
C PHE A 296 5.55 10.94 -12.79
N PHE A 297 5.28 10.11 -13.80
CA PHE A 297 4.20 10.37 -14.74
C PHE A 297 2.81 10.18 -14.11
N TYR A 298 2.66 9.29 -13.13
CA TYR A 298 1.44 9.19 -12.34
C TYR A 298 1.17 10.49 -11.56
N LEU A 299 2.18 11.08 -10.93
CA LEU A 299 2.06 12.39 -10.26
C LEU A 299 1.61 13.48 -11.24
N LEU A 300 2.18 13.53 -12.44
CA LEU A 300 1.79 14.47 -13.49
C LEU A 300 0.37 14.20 -14.03
N HIS A 301 -0.04 12.93 -14.07
CA HIS A 301 -1.35 12.52 -14.53
C HIS A 301 -2.47 12.93 -13.56
N VAL A 302 -2.33 12.68 -12.25
CA VAL A 302 -3.43 12.91 -11.28
C VAL A 302 -3.24 14.17 -10.41
N GLY A 303 -2.05 14.76 -10.44
CA GLY A 303 -1.66 15.88 -9.60
C GLY A 303 -1.31 15.51 -8.15
N ILE A 304 -0.67 16.44 -7.44
CA ILE A 304 -0.17 16.23 -6.07
C ILE A 304 -1.27 15.81 -5.09
N ALA A 305 -2.47 16.37 -5.22
CA ALA A 305 -3.54 16.10 -4.28
C ALA A 305 -3.93 14.61 -4.30
N PHE A 306 -4.11 14.01 -5.48
CA PHE A 306 -4.38 12.57 -5.58
C PHE A 306 -3.16 11.72 -5.27
N PHE A 307 -1.95 12.21 -5.57
CA PHE A 307 -0.71 11.53 -5.17
C PHE A 307 -0.62 11.29 -3.66
N CYS A 308 -1.19 12.17 -2.82
CA CYS A 308 -1.26 11.99 -1.37
C CYS A 308 -1.94 10.68 -0.92
N TYR A 309 -2.77 10.03 -1.76
CA TYR A 309 -3.32 8.71 -1.47
C TYR A 309 -2.25 7.63 -1.37
N ILE A 310 -1.25 7.67 -2.26
CA ILE A 310 -0.20 6.65 -2.35
C ILE A 310 1.12 7.10 -1.71
N LEU A 311 1.27 8.41 -1.50
CA LEU A 311 2.43 9.07 -0.91
C LEU A 311 2.97 8.37 0.35
N PRO A 312 2.19 7.98 1.38
CA PRO A 312 2.76 7.36 2.57
C PRO A 312 3.47 6.04 2.26
N GLY A 313 2.91 5.21 1.37
CA GLY A 313 3.53 3.96 0.95
C GLY A 313 4.83 4.20 0.18
N VAL A 314 4.79 5.14 -0.78
CA VAL A 314 5.97 5.53 -1.57
C VAL A 314 7.06 6.09 -0.66
N TYR A 315 6.72 6.98 0.27
CA TYR A 315 7.65 7.59 1.21
C TYR A 315 8.35 6.54 2.07
N LEU A 316 7.59 5.64 2.71
CA LEU A 316 8.15 4.58 3.53
C LEU A 316 9.06 3.64 2.72
N PHE A 317 8.69 3.34 1.48
CA PHE A 317 9.52 2.54 0.59
C PHE A 317 10.84 3.25 0.23
N LEU A 318 10.80 4.56 -0.04
CA LEU A 318 12.02 5.33 -0.33
C LEU A 318 12.95 5.37 0.88
N VAL A 319 12.45 5.67 2.08
CA VAL A 319 13.23 5.65 3.32
C VAL A 319 13.88 4.28 3.54
N ASP A 320 13.10 3.20 3.44
CA ASP A 320 13.58 1.82 3.58
C ASP A 320 14.65 1.47 2.51
N ARG A 321 14.49 1.96 1.28
CA ARG A 321 15.49 1.80 0.21
C ARG A 321 16.80 2.55 0.52
N PHE A 322 16.72 3.79 1.02
CA PHE A 322 17.91 4.55 1.43
C PHE A 322 18.64 3.88 2.61
N LEU A 323 17.91 3.44 3.64
CA LEU A 323 18.50 2.74 4.78
C LEU A 323 19.22 1.45 4.35
N ARG A 324 18.61 0.66 3.46
CA ARG A 324 19.25 -0.55 2.92
C ARG A 324 20.49 -0.25 2.10
N PHE A 325 20.49 0.83 1.32
CA PHE A 325 21.67 1.27 0.57
C PHE A 325 22.83 1.66 1.50
N LEU A 326 22.55 2.25 2.66
CA LEU A 326 23.56 2.54 3.68
C LEU A 326 24.07 1.25 4.35
N GLN A 327 23.18 0.30 4.65
CA GLN A 327 23.51 -0.98 5.28
C GLN A 327 24.27 -1.94 4.34
N SER A 328 23.94 -1.95 3.04
CA SER A 328 24.49 -2.90 2.05
C SER A 328 25.90 -2.57 1.57
N ARG A 329 26.62 -1.66 2.25
CA ARG A 329 27.99 -1.28 1.90
C ARG A 329 29.04 -2.24 2.46
N GLN A 330 28.68 -3.08 3.42
CA GLN A 330 29.59 -4.05 4.01
C GLN A 330 29.75 -5.25 3.07
N ARG A 331 30.96 -5.42 2.53
CA ARG A 331 31.35 -6.60 1.76
C ARG A 331 31.96 -7.62 2.70
N VAL A 332 31.44 -8.84 2.69
CA VAL A 332 31.99 -9.98 3.43
C VAL A 332 32.58 -10.99 2.45
N LYS A 333 33.74 -11.54 2.77
CA LYS A 333 34.41 -12.55 1.95
C LYS A 333 33.71 -13.90 2.11
N LEU A 334 33.39 -14.58 1.01
CA LEU A 334 32.95 -15.97 1.05
C LEU A 334 34.15 -16.87 1.37
N VAL A 335 34.02 -17.72 2.38
CA VAL A 335 35.06 -18.65 2.87
C VAL A 335 34.89 -20.02 2.26
N SER A 336 33.67 -20.54 2.23
CA SER A 336 33.36 -21.83 1.60
C SER A 336 31.95 -21.86 1.02
N ALA A 337 31.75 -22.65 -0.02
CA ALA A 337 30.45 -22.99 -0.57
C ALA A 337 30.35 -24.51 -0.73
N ARG A 338 29.29 -25.12 -0.21
CA ARG A 338 29.07 -26.57 -0.28
C ARG A 338 27.65 -26.87 -0.76
N LEU A 339 27.52 -27.80 -1.70
CA LEU A 339 26.24 -28.38 -2.08
C LEU A 339 25.94 -29.57 -1.16
N LEU A 340 24.82 -29.52 -0.46
CA LEU A 340 24.36 -30.59 0.42
C LEU A 340 23.54 -31.62 -0.38
N PRO A 341 23.44 -32.89 0.07
CA PRO A 341 22.66 -33.93 -0.61
C PRO A 341 21.18 -33.58 -0.79
N SER A 342 20.64 -32.65 0.00
CA SER A 342 19.26 -32.14 -0.09
C SER A 342 19.07 -31.02 -1.13
N GLU A 343 19.97 -30.89 -2.11
CA GLU A 343 20.01 -29.79 -3.10
C GLU A 343 20.09 -28.39 -2.47
N SER A 344 20.50 -28.31 -1.21
CA SER A 344 20.65 -27.06 -0.46
C SER A 344 22.09 -26.56 -0.55
N VAL A 345 22.29 -25.25 -0.58
CA VAL A 345 23.63 -24.66 -0.64
C VAL A 345 24.00 -24.06 0.71
N GLU A 346 25.10 -24.52 1.27
CA GLU A 346 25.73 -23.95 2.47
C GLU A 346 26.79 -22.92 2.04
N LEU A 347 26.69 -21.69 2.53
CA LEU A 347 27.64 -20.60 2.26
C LEU A 347 28.20 -20.07 3.59
N ASN A 348 29.50 -20.21 3.80
CA ASN A 348 30.19 -19.68 4.99
C ASN A 348 30.90 -18.37 4.64
N PHE A 349 30.67 -17.32 5.42
CA PHE A 349 31.25 -15.99 5.21
C PHE A 349 32.23 -15.63 6.32
N ALA A 350 33.28 -14.88 5.99
CA ALA A 350 34.19 -14.33 6.96
C ALA A 350 33.46 -13.29 7.82
N LYS A 351 33.67 -13.35 9.14
CA LYS A 351 33.10 -12.36 10.06
C LYS A 351 33.70 -10.99 9.74
N ALA A 352 32.86 -10.01 9.42
CA ALA A 352 33.31 -8.62 9.28
C ALA A 352 33.84 -8.15 10.65
N HIS A 353 35.07 -7.64 10.70
CA HIS A 353 35.52 -6.83 11.83
C HIS A 353 34.67 -5.55 11.81
N ARG A 354 34.01 -5.26 12.94
CA ARG A 354 33.17 -4.06 13.10
C ARG A 354 34.01 -2.81 13.14
#